data_AF-A0A1M4Y6U3-F1
#
_entry.id   AF-A0A1M4Y6U3-F1
#
_cell.length_a   1.000
_cell.length_b   1.000
_cell.length_c   1.000
_cell.angle_alpha   90.00
_cell.angle_beta   90.00
_cell.angle_gamma   90.00
#
_symmetry.space_group_name_H-M   'P 1'
#
loop_
_entity.id
_entity.type
_entity.pdbx_description
1 polymer ?
#
loop_
_entity_poly.entity_id
_entity_poly.type
_entity_poly.pdbx_seq_one_letter_code
_entity_poly.pdbx_strand_id
1 'polypeptide(L)' 'MKLASYLADQKLTDRAFAAVIGKERSVVTRYRTGELRPPLEVIEAIRIATGGAVSYEDFLVRTEAAE' A
#
# COMPACT_ATOMS: atom_id res chain seq x y z
N MET A 1 7.82 -5.83 1.11
CA MET A 1 7.75 -5.42 -0.31
C MET A 1 6.79 -4.25 -0.42
N LYS A 2 7.24 -3.11 -0.97
CA LYS A 2 6.41 -1.90 -0.98
C LYS A 2 5.20 -2.07 -1.90
N LEU A 3 4.09 -1.41 -1.55
CA LEU A 3 2.87 -1.40 -2.36
C LEU A 3 3.14 -1.01 -3.82
N ALA A 4 4.04 -0.05 -4.05
CA ALA A 4 4.47 0.37 -5.39
C ALA A 4 5.08 -0.78 -6.22
N SER A 5 5.96 -1.57 -5.60
CA SER A 5 6.61 -2.70 -6.25
C SER A 5 5.63 -3.82 -6.54
N TYR A 6 4.71 -4.10 -5.62
CA TYR A 6 3.65 -5.10 -5.82
C TYR A 6 2.73 -4.72 -6.99
N LEU A 7 2.29 -3.45 -7.04
CA LEU A 7 1.46 -2.95 -8.13
C LEU A 7 2.16 -3.06 -9.49
N ALA A 8 3.47 -2.73 -9.53
CA ALA A 8 4.27 -2.85 -10.74
C ALA A 8 4.46 -4.30 -11.21
N ASP A 9 4.77 -5.21 -10.28
CA ASP A 9 4.96 -6.64 -10.53
C ASP A 9 3.69 -7.30 -11.09
N GLN A 10 2.56 -7.00 -10.44
CA GLN A 10 1.25 -7.52 -10.83
C GLN A 10 0.63 -6.76 -12.02
N LYS A 11 1.31 -5.74 -12.55
CA LYS A 11 0.79 -4.81 -13.58
C LYS A 11 -0.59 -4.24 -13.22
N LEU A 12 -0.84 -4.06 -11.93
CA LEU A 12 -2.07 -3.50 -11.40
C LEU A 12 -1.98 -1.98 -11.36
N THR A 13 -3.01 -1.32 -11.88
CA THR A 13 -3.13 0.13 -11.76
C THR A 13 -3.64 0.51 -10.37
N ASP A 14 -3.30 1.71 -9.90
CA ASP A 14 -3.78 2.23 -8.61
C ASP A 14 -5.32 2.21 -8.54
N ARG A 15 -5.99 2.44 -9.67
CA ARG A 15 -7.47 2.39 -9.78
C ARG A 15 -8.00 0.97 -9.63
N ALA A 16 -7.37 -0.01 -10.27
CA ALA A 16 -7.77 -1.41 -10.17
C ALA A 16 -7.59 -1.91 -8.73
N PHE A 17 -6.46 -1.61 -8.10
CA PHE A 17 -6.21 -2.00 -6.73
C PHE A 17 -7.13 -1.28 -5.74
N ALA A 18 -7.41 0.00 -5.97
CA ALA A 18 -8.38 0.76 -5.17
C ALA A 18 -9.78 0.12 -5.21
N ALA A 19 -10.22 -0.39 -6.36
CA ALA A 19 -11.48 -1.13 -6.47
C ALA A 19 -11.48 -2.43 -5.65
N VAL A 20 -10.34 -3.13 -5.57
CA VAL A 20 -10.20 -4.37 -4.77
C VAL A 20 -10.36 -4.09 -3.27
N ILE A 21 -9.74 -3.01 -2.77
CA ILE A 21 -9.79 -2.65 -1.34
C ILE A 21 -10.97 -1.70 -1.01
N GLY A 22 -11.85 -1.42 -1.96
CA GLY A 22 -13.01 -0.54 -1.77
C GLY A 22 -12.65 0.91 -1.44
N LYS A 23 -11.54 1.43 -1.97
CA LYS A 23 -11.07 2.81 -1.76
C LYS A 23 -10.99 3.59 -3.05
N GLU A 24 -10.76 4.88 -2.93
CA GLU A 24 -10.49 5.75 -4.08
C GLU A 24 -9.04 5.64 -4.56
N ARG A 25 -8.84 5.82 -5.87
CA ARG A 25 -7.52 5.85 -6.51
C ARG A 25 -6.57 6.86 -5.85
N SER A 26 -7.07 8.05 -5.54
CA SER A 26 -6.27 9.11 -4.90
C SER A 26 -5.73 8.67 -3.54
N VAL A 27 -6.54 7.94 -2.78
CA VAL A 27 -6.18 7.42 -1.46
C VAL A 27 -5.09 6.35 -1.59
N VAL A 28 -5.22 5.41 -2.54
CA VAL A 28 -4.20 4.40 -2.84
C VAL A 28 -2.89 5.05 -3.30
N THR A 29 -2.99 6.10 -4.10
CA THR A 29 -1.82 6.87 -4.56
C THR A 29 -1.07 7.47 -3.36
N ARG A 30 -1.78 8.04 -2.38
CA ARG A 30 -1.18 8.57 -1.15
C ARG A 30 -0.55 7.50 -0.27
N TYR A 31 -1.17 6.32 -0.17
CA TYR A 31 -0.57 5.18 0.53
C TYR A 31 0.72 4.72 -0.14
N ARG A 32 0.74 4.72 -1.48
CA ARG A 32 1.90 4.33 -2.28
C ARG A 32 3.06 5.32 -2.15
N THR A 33 2.77 6.62 -2.14
CA THR A 33 3.79 7.68 -1.98
C THR A 33 4.23 7.86 -0.53
N GLY A 34 3.51 7.27 0.43
CA GLY A 34 3.78 7.44 1.86
C GLY A 34 3.28 8.77 2.43
N GLU A 35 2.55 9.57 1.64
CA GLU A 35 1.94 10.83 2.05
C GLU A 35 0.83 10.62 3.09
N LEU A 36 0.16 9.47 3.03
CA LEU A 36 -0.89 9.09 3.97
C LEU A 36 -0.58 7.73 4.58
N ARG A 37 -0.73 7.59 5.89
CA ARG A 37 -0.68 6.28 6.54
C ARG A 37 -2.06 5.61 6.49
N PRO A 38 -2.18 4.41 5.93
CA PRO A 38 -3.44 3.67 5.96
C PRO A 38 -3.79 3.27 7.39
N PRO A 39 -5.09 3.30 7.77
CA PRO A 39 -5.54 2.75 9.04
C PRO A 39 -5.42 1.22 9.04
N LEU A 40 -5.46 0.61 10.23
CA LEU A 40 -5.31 -0.83 10.43
C LEU A 40 -6.26 -1.67 9.56
N GLU A 41 -7.53 -1.25 9.44
CA GLU A 41 -8.52 -1.91 8.58
C GLU A 41 -8.10 -1.96 7.11
N VAL A 42 -7.49 -0.89 6.61
CA VAL A 42 -7.02 -0.81 5.22
C VAL A 42 -5.74 -1.62 5.03
N ILE A 43 -4.85 -1.61 6.03
CA ILE A 43 -3.64 -2.45 6.01
C ILE A 43 -4.03 -3.92 5.94
N GLU A 44 -5.03 -4.34 6.71
CA GLU A 44 -5.54 -5.71 6.66
C GLU A 44 -6.16 -6.03 5.30
N ALA A 45 -6.98 -5.13 4.74
CA ALA A 45 -7.53 -5.29 3.40
C ALA A 45 -6.45 -5.42 2.32
N ILE A 46 -5.39 -4.60 2.40
CA ILE A 46 -4.23 -4.67 1.50
C ILE A 46 -3.49 -6.01 1.70
N ARG A 47 -3.25 -6.42 2.94
CA ARG A 47 -2.57 -7.68 3.25
C ARG A 47 -3.34 -8.87 2.70
N ILE A 48 -4.67 -8.90 2.85
CA ILE A 48 -5.53 -9.95 2.30
C ILE A 48 -5.50 -9.91 0.76
N ALA A 49 -5.69 -8.74 0.15
CA ALA A 49 -5.70 -8.57 -1.30
C ALA A 49 -4.35 -8.91 -1.97
N THR A 50 -3.25 -8.77 -1.24
CA THR A 50 -1.90 -9.07 -1.72
C THR A 50 -1.38 -10.44 -1.27
N GLY A 51 -2.20 -11.25 -0.60
CA GLY A 51 -1.78 -12.55 -0.08
C GLY A 51 -0.65 -12.48 0.96
N GLY A 52 -0.51 -11.35 1.66
CA GLY A 52 0.55 -11.10 2.63
C GLY A 52 1.83 -10.49 2.06
N ALA A 53 1.89 -10.24 0.75
CA ALA A 53 3.10 -9.68 0.12
C ALA A 53 3.40 -8.24 0.57
N VAL A 54 2.36 -7.46 0.88
CA VAL A 54 2.48 -6.11 1.42
C VAL A 54 1.93 -6.11 2.85
N SER A 55 2.78 -5.73 3.81
CA SER A 55 2.45 -5.72 5.24
C SER A 55 2.57 -4.31 5.83
N TYR A 56 2.05 -4.11 7.05
CA TYR A 56 2.12 -2.83 7.77
C TYR A 56 3.51 -2.20 7.76
N GLU A 57 4.53 -3.03 7.96
CA GLU A 57 5.93 -2.62 8.04
C GLU A 57 6.44 -1.95 6.76
N ASP A 58 5.85 -2.23 5.59
CA ASP A 58 6.20 -1.54 4.35
C ASP A 58 5.64 -0.12 4.26
N PHE A 59 4.60 0.20 5.04
CA PHE A 59 4.06 1.55 5.20
C PHE A 59 4.74 2.32 6.33
N LEU A 60 5.47 1.63 7.20
CA LEU A 60 6.41 2.27 8.09
C LEU A 60 7.60 2.71 7.25
N VAL A 61 7.66 4.00 6.93
CA VAL A 61 8.94 4.62 6.56
C VAL A 61 9.88 4.28 7.71
N ARG A 62 10.83 3.39 7.45
CA ARG A 62 12.02 3.27 8.29
C ARG A 62 12.60 4.67 8.24
N THR A 63 12.36 5.44 9.30
CA THR A 63 13.14 6.63 9.55
C THR A 63 14.55 6.08 9.68
N GLU A 64 15.32 6.15 8.61
CA GLU A 64 16.75 5.98 8.74
C GLU A 64 17.14 7.09 9.71
N ALA A 65 17.56 6.67 10.90
CA ALA A 65 18.21 7.54 11.84
C ALA A 65 19.30 8.27 11.05
N ALA A 66 19.19 9.59 10.98
CA ALA A 66 20.31 10.41 10.59
C ALA A 66 21.43 10.14 11.61
N GLU A 67 22.55 9.61 11.13
CA GLU A 67 23.86 9.76 11.77
C GLU A 67 24.62 10.89 11.05
#